data_AF-A0A1J0EH26-F1
#
_entry.id   AF-A0A1J0EH26-F1
#
_cell.length_a   1.000
_cell.length_b   1.000
_cell.length_c   1.000
_cell.angle_alpha   90.00
_cell.angle_beta   90.00
_cell.angle_gamma   90.00
#
_symmetry.space_group_name_H-M   'P 1'
#
loop_
_entity.id
_entity.type
_entity.pdbx_description
1 polymer ?
#
loop_
_entity_poly.entity_id
_entity_poly.type
_entity_poly.pdbx_seq_one_letter_code
_entity_poly.pdbx_strand_id
1 'polypeptide(L)'
;MSNGRYPSMRVFTVFVLCPLLTGFVVGIVALIVTIFHLVSNPRLLGEVRGAESMLVLVMAPLMAELVFIIPFSVFGFFVVVQKVRKTASALRAISIIGGSVASLWGLLIILVINGGGQKTYISGYGFLLVAVFFVAMLFTGFSAYFVLPEKNTISVLERLKDKP
;
A
#
# COMPACT_ATOMS: atom_id res chain seq x y z
N MET A 1 25.49 -19.94 -13.84
CA MET A 1 25.29 -19.89 -12.38
C MET A 1 23.99 -19.13 -12.05
N SER A 2 22.82 -19.76 -12.15
CA SER A 2 21.58 -19.21 -11.55
C SER A 2 21.33 -19.91 -10.22
N ASN A 3 21.93 -19.39 -9.16
CA ASN A 3 21.59 -19.79 -7.79
C ASN A 3 20.09 -19.51 -7.58
N GLY A 4 19.36 -20.45 -6.96
CA GLY A 4 17.98 -20.26 -6.49
C GLY A 4 17.90 -19.23 -5.35
N ARG A 5 18.31 -17.99 -5.65
CA ARG A 5 18.46 -16.89 -4.71
C ARG A 5 17.10 -16.25 -4.51
N TYR A 6 16.74 -15.99 -3.25
CA TYR A 6 15.53 -15.27 -2.91
C TYR A 6 15.47 -13.94 -3.68
N PRO A 7 14.35 -13.61 -4.37
CA PRO A 7 14.23 -12.41 -5.21
C PRO A 7 14.05 -11.15 -4.34
N SER A 8 15.02 -10.88 -3.47
CA SER A 8 15.02 -9.80 -2.47
C SER A 8 14.73 -8.43 -3.06
N MET A 9 15.43 -8.05 -4.15
CA MET A 9 15.21 -6.77 -4.82
C MET A 9 13.77 -6.64 -5.34
N ARG A 10 13.23 -7.68 -5.98
CA ARG A 10 11.86 -7.65 -6.52
C ARG A 10 10.83 -7.51 -5.40
N VAL A 11 10.99 -8.27 -4.31
CA VAL A 11 10.11 -8.21 -3.13
C VAL A 11 10.16 -6.82 -2.51
N PHE A 12 11.36 -6.28 -2.27
CA PHE A 12 11.54 -4.95 -1.70
C PHE A 12 10.86 -3.87 -2.54
N THR A 13 11.17 -3.80 -3.84
CA THR A 13 10.63 -2.78 -4.74
C THR A 13 9.10 -2.79 -4.79
N VAL A 14 8.48 -3.98 -4.80
CA VAL A 14 7.01 -4.09 -4.83
C VAL A 14 6.38 -3.56 -3.54
N PHE A 15 6.98 -3.83 -2.38
CA PHE A 15 6.47 -3.28 -1.12
C PHE A 15 6.70 -1.77 -1.01
N VAL A 16 7.85 -1.27 -1.46
CA VAL A 16 8.14 0.18 -1.48
C VAL A 16 7.15 0.93 -2.36
N LEU A 17 6.86 0.43 -3.57
CA LEU A 17 5.93 1.06 -4.51
C LEU A 17 4.45 0.74 -4.24
N CYS A 18 4.15 0.00 -3.18
CA CYS A 18 2.78 -0.37 -2.82
C CYS A 18 1.90 0.87 -2.57
N PRO A 19 2.35 1.91 -1.83
CA PRO A 19 1.58 3.13 -1.62
C PRO A 19 1.26 3.88 -2.91
N LEU A 20 2.17 3.90 -3.89
CA LEU A 20 1.92 4.48 -5.22
C LEU A 20 0.70 3.82 -5.90
N LEU A 21 0.65 2.49 -5.92
CA LEU A 21 -0.49 1.75 -6.51
C LEU A 21 -1.79 2.03 -5.75
N THR A 22 -1.73 2.04 -4.41
CA THR A 22 -2.88 2.35 -3.58
C THR A 22 -3.38 3.78 -3.83
N GLY A 23 -2.49 4.77 -3.86
CA GLY A 23 -2.85 6.16 -4.11
C GLY A 23 -3.40 6.40 -5.51
N PHE A 24 -2.95 5.64 -6.51
CA PHE A 24 -3.52 5.68 -7.85
C PHE A 24 -4.97 5.18 -7.86
N VAL A 25 -5.25 4.05 -7.20
CA VAL A 25 -6.61 3.52 -7.08
C VAL A 25 -7.51 4.49 -6.32
N VAL A 26 -7.03 5.05 -5.21
CA VAL A 26 -7.78 6.08 -4.46
C VAL A 26 -8.05 7.32 -5.33
N GLY A 27 -7.07 7.76 -6.13
CA GLY A 27 -7.22 8.84 -7.09
C GLY A 27 -8.32 8.57 -8.14
N ILE A 28 -8.38 7.35 -8.68
CA ILE A 28 -9.46 6.93 -9.60
C ILE A 28 -10.81 7.00 -8.90
N VAL A 29 -10.93 6.43 -7.70
CA VAL A 29 -12.20 6.45 -6.95
C VAL A 29 -12.63 7.89 -6.67
N ALA A 30 -11.72 8.75 -6.22
CA ALA A 30 -12.00 10.16 -5.98
C ALA A 30 -12.50 10.88 -7.24
N LEU A 31 -11.91 10.58 -8.40
CA LEU A 31 -12.32 11.13 -9.69
C LEU A 31 -13.74 10.67 -10.07
N ILE A 32 -14.03 9.38 -9.95
CA ILE A 32 -15.38 8.83 -10.23
C ILE A 32 -16.43 9.47 -9.32
N VAL A 33 -16.14 9.55 -8.02
CA VAL A 33 -17.03 10.20 -7.03
C VAL A 33 -17.25 11.67 -7.40
N THR A 34 -16.20 12.37 -7.79
CA THR A 34 -16.27 13.78 -8.22
C THR A 34 -17.16 13.91 -9.46
N ILE A 35 -16.95 13.10 -10.50
CA ILE A 35 -17.81 13.09 -11.70
C ILE A 35 -19.27 12.83 -11.34
N PHE A 36 -19.53 11.84 -10.48
CA PHE A 36 -20.90 11.50 -10.07
C PHE A 36 -21.58 12.67 -9.34
N HIS A 37 -20.86 13.36 -8.46
CA HIS A 37 -21.37 14.56 -7.78
C HIS A 37 -21.62 15.72 -8.74
N LEU A 38 -20.75 15.92 -9.73
CA LEU A 38 -20.92 16.93 -10.79
C LEU A 38 -22.12 16.66 -11.68
N VAL A 39 -22.35 15.40 -12.07
CA VAL A 39 -23.53 15.00 -12.86
C VAL A 39 -24.81 15.16 -12.05
N SER A 40 -24.76 14.86 -10.75
CA SER A 40 -25.91 15.01 -9.83
C SER A 40 -26.21 16.46 -9.45
N ASN A 41 -25.26 17.38 -9.64
CA ASN A 41 -25.39 18.81 -9.29
C ASN A 41 -24.87 19.71 -10.44
N PRO A 42 -25.68 19.92 -11.49
CA PRO A 42 -25.24 20.62 -12.69
C PRO A 42 -24.85 22.09 -12.48
N ARG A 43 -25.22 22.70 -11.35
CA ARG A 43 -24.74 24.03 -10.96
C ARG A 43 -23.22 24.11 -10.73
N LEU A 44 -22.56 23.00 -10.44
CA LEU A 44 -21.11 22.93 -10.20
C LEU A 44 -20.29 22.72 -11.50
N LEU A 45 -20.93 22.35 -12.62
CA LEU A 45 -20.23 22.09 -13.90
C LEU A 45 -19.53 23.33 -14.49
N GLY A 46 -19.98 24.53 -14.13
CA GLY A 46 -19.33 25.78 -14.54
C GLY A 46 -18.15 26.21 -13.68
N GLU A 47 -17.98 25.62 -12.50
CA GLU A 47 -17.04 26.07 -11.46
C GLU A 47 -15.84 25.12 -11.31
N VAL A 48 -16.00 23.85 -11.66
CA VAL A 48 -14.92 22.86 -11.57
C VAL A 48 -14.10 22.87 -12.87
N ARG A 49 -12.88 23.41 -12.80
CA ARG A 49 -11.88 23.30 -13.87
C ARG A 49 -11.53 21.82 -14.07
N GLY A 50 -12.09 21.17 -15.08
CA GLY A 50 -11.89 19.73 -15.35
C GLY A 50 -10.42 19.29 -15.51
N ALA A 51 -9.49 20.22 -15.72
CA ALA A 51 -8.05 19.95 -15.69
C ALA A 51 -7.50 19.73 -14.26
N GLU A 52 -8.06 20.39 -13.25
CA GLU A 52 -7.64 20.29 -11.85
C GLU A 52 -8.12 18.96 -11.22
N SER A 53 -9.25 18.42 -11.65
CA SER A 53 -9.71 17.09 -11.21
C SER A 53 -8.87 15.95 -11.77
N MET A 54 -8.31 16.11 -12.98
CA MET A 54 -7.33 15.14 -13.52
C MET A 54 -5.98 15.21 -12.81
N LEU A 55 -5.60 16.37 -12.25
CA LEU A 55 -4.39 16.50 -11.44
C LEU A 55 -4.42 15.59 -10.21
N VAL A 56 -5.60 15.33 -9.65
CA VAL A 56 -5.78 14.43 -8.50
C VAL A 56 -5.28 13.02 -8.79
N LEU A 57 -5.43 12.54 -10.04
CA LEU A 57 -4.99 11.20 -10.44
C LEU A 57 -3.45 11.04 -10.38
N VAL A 58 -2.71 12.14 -10.57
CA VAL A 58 -1.24 12.16 -10.50
C VAL A 58 -0.78 12.52 -9.09
N MET A 59 -1.44 13.47 -8.43
CA MET A 59 -1.03 13.94 -7.10
C MET A 59 -1.35 12.93 -6.00
N ALA A 60 -2.46 12.22 -6.07
CA ALA A 60 -2.84 11.21 -5.07
C ALA A 60 -1.78 10.09 -4.92
N PRO A 61 -1.31 9.40 -5.98
CA PRO A 61 -0.26 8.39 -5.87
C PRO A 61 1.07 8.97 -5.39
N LEU A 62 1.45 10.16 -5.85
CA LEU A 62 2.70 10.80 -5.41
C LEU A 62 2.68 11.17 -3.93
N MET A 63 1.57 11.71 -3.45
CA MET A 63 1.40 12.04 -2.03
C MET A 63 1.33 10.77 -1.17
N ALA A 64 0.64 9.73 -1.63
CA ALA A 64 0.62 8.45 -0.94
C ALA A 64 2.03 7.85 -0.83
N GLU A 65 2.82 7.87 -1.91
CA GLU A 65 4.21 7.43 -1.88
C GLU A 65 5.04 8.28 -0.93
N LEU A 66 5.04 9.61 -1.04
CA LEU A 66 5.83 10.49 -0.18
C LEU A 66 5.53 10.30 1.32
N VAL A 67 4.26 10.12 1.67
CA VAL A 67 3.83 9.97 3.07
C VAL A 67 4.16 8.58 3.62
N PHE A 68 4.07 7.53 2.79
CA PHE A 68 4.19 6.14 3.23
C PHE A 68 5.48 5.43 2.79
N ILE A 69 6.37 6.09 2.06
CA ILE A 69 7.64 5.49 1.59
C ILE A 69 8.49 4.99 2.77
N ILE A 70 8.57 5.74 3.87
CA ILE A 70 9.36 5.38 5.05
C ILE A 70 8.84 4.09 5.71
N PRO A 71 7.57 4.02 6.16
CA PRO A 71 7.08 2.82 6.83
C PRO A 71 7.06 1.60 5.89
N PHE A 72 6.76 1.78 4.60
CA PHE A 72 6.75 0.67 3.64
C PHE A 72 8.16 0.21 3.24
N SER A 73 9.17 1.10 3.27
CA SER A 73 10.57 0.71 3.11
C SER A 73 11.04 -0.16 4.28
N VAL A 74 10.75 0.26 5.52
CA VAL A 74 11.08 -0.54 6.72
C VAL A 74 10.36 -1.88 6.68
N PHE A 75 9.08 -1.88 6.33
CA PHE A 75 8.28 -3.10 6.21
C PHE A 75 8.82 -4.05 5.12
N GLY A 76 9.07 -3.54 3.92
CA GLY A 76 9.63 -4.31 2.81
C GLY A 76 11.00 -4.88 3.13
N PHE A 77 11.86 -4.10 3.80
CA PHE A 77 13.16 -4.56 4.28
C PHE A 77 13.00 -5.74 5.26
N PHE A 78 12.09 -5.63 6.23
CA PHE A 78 11.82 -6.71 7.19
C PHE A 78 11.36 -7.99 6.49
N VAL A 79 10.44 -7.89 5.52
CA VAL A 79 9.97 -9.05 4.74
C VAL A 79 11.13 -9.73 3.99
N VAL A 80 12.04 -8.95 3.44
CA VAL A 80 13.21 -9.46 2.71
C VAL A 80 14.22 -10.13 3.65
N VAL A 81 14.53 -9.51 4.79
CA VAL A 81 15.46 -10.06 5.79
C VAL A 81 14.97 -11.38 6.34
N GLN A 82 13.66 -11.48 6.62
CA GLN A 82 13.03 -12.71 7.09
C GLN A 82 12.90 -13.79 5.99
N LYS A 83 13.27 -13.47 4.74
CA LYS A 83 13.16 -14.35 3.57
C LYS A 83 11.79 -15.02 3.49
N VAL A 84 10.74 -14.25 3.73
CA VAL A 84 9.37 -14.78 3.83
C VAL A 84 9.01 -15.49 2.54
N ARG A 85 8.42 -16.69 2.65
CA ARG A 85 7.97 -17.49 1.51
C ARG A 85 6.45 -17.49 1.41
N LYS A 86 5.93 -17.74 0.22
CA LYS A 86 4.49 -17.79 -0.05
C LYS A 86 3.87 -18.98 0.69
N THR A 87 3.22 -18.69 1.81
CA THR A 87 2.36 -19.61 2.57
C THR A 87 1.11 -18.86 3.01
N ALA A 88 -0.01 -19.56 3.22
CA ALA A 88 -1.26 -18.91 3.63
C ALA A 88 -1.11 -18.13 4.96
N SER A 89 -0.32 -18.66 5.90
CA SER A 89 -0.01 -18.00 7.17
C SER A 89 0.83 -16.74 6.97
N ALA A 90 1.86 -16.80 6.13
CA ALA A 90 2.72 -15.65 5.83
C ALA A 90 1.96 -14.52 5.14
N LEU A 91 1.07 -14.86 4.20
CA LEU A 91 0.25 -13.86 3.52
C LEU A 91 -0.70 -13.15 4.50
N ARG A 92 -1.40 -13.91 5.36
CA ARG A 92 -2.26 -13.33 6.40
C ARG A 92 -1.46 -12.43 7.35
N ALA A 93 -0.28 -12.87 7.78
CA ALA A 93 0.58 -12.09 8.65
C ALA A 93 1.02 -10.78 7.97
N ILE A 94 1.51 -10.84 6.73
CA ILE A 94 1.93 -9.66 5.96
C ILE A 94 0.76 -8.68 5.75
N SER A 95 -0.43 -9.17 5.41
CA SER A 95 -1.62 -8.32 5.29
C SER A 95 -1.93 -7.59 6.60
N ILE A 96 -2.01 -8.31 7.71
CA ILE A 96 -2.38 -7.72 9.01
C ILE A 96 -1.31 -6.71 9.45
N ILE A 97 -0.03 -7.09 9.37
CA ILE A 97 1.08 -6.21 9.75
C ILE A 97 1.13 -4.98 8.85
N GLY A 98 0.95 -5.14 7.54
CA GLY A 98 0.91 -4.02 6.60
C GLY A 98 -0.20 -3.02 6.93
N GLY A 99 -1.40 -3.51 7.24
CA GLY A 99 -2.50 -2.68 7.75
C GLY A 99 -2.16 -1.96 9.05
N SER A 100 -1.60 -2.68 10.02
CA SER A 100 -1.20 -2.11 11.32
C SER A 100 -0.12 -1.04 11.17
N VAL A 101 0.90 -1.28 10.34
CA VAL A 101 1.99 -0.33 10.07
C VAL A 101 1.44 0.94 9.44
N ALA A 102 0.57 0.83 8.44
CA ALA A 102 -0.02 1.99 7.79
C ALA A 102 -0.93 2.80 8.74
N SER A 103 -1.77 2.12 9.52
CA SER A 103 -2.67 2.77 10.47
C SER A 103 -1.90 3.43 11.62
N LEU A 104 -0.89 2.76 12.18
CA LEU A 104 -0.01 3.32 13.20
C LEU A 104 0.76 4.54 12.67
N TRP A 105 1.28 4.46 11.45
CA TRP A 105 1.95 5.60 10.81
C TRP A 105 0.99 6.78 10.60
N GLY A 106 -0.23 6.51 10.13
CA GLY A 106 -1.28 7.53 10.01
C GLY A 106 -1.62 8.17 11.35
N LEU A 107 -1.72 7.38 12.42
CA LEU A 107 -1.94 7.88 13.78
C LEU A 107 -0.79 8.81 14.21
N LEU A 108 0.46 8.42 13.98
CA LEU A 108 1.62 9.24 14.30
C LEU A 108 1.60 10.58 13.56
N ILE A 109 1.28 10.58 12.27
CA ILE A 109 1.12 11.81 11.48
C ILE A 109 0.04 12.71 12.09
N ILE A 110 -1.12 12.14 12.41
CA ILE A 110 -2.23 12.88 13.03
C ILE A 110 -1.79 13.48 14.37
N LEU A 111 -1.06 12.73 15.20
CA LEU A 111 -0.55 13.21 16.49
C LEU A 111 0.47 14.34 16.33
N VAL A 112 1.38 14.23 15.36
CA VAL A 112 2.38 15.28 15.08
C VAL A 112 1.71 16.56 14.59
N ILE A 113 0.72 16.45 13.69
CA ILE A 113 -0.02 17.61 13.15
C ILE A 113 -0.88 18.26 14.25
N ASN A 114 -1.54 17.47 15.10
CA ASN A 114 -2.48 17.99 16.12
C ASN A 114 -1.83 18.26 17.49
N GLY A 115 -0.54 17.94 17.65
CA GLY A 115 0.22 18.12 18.90
C GLY A 115 0.35 19.57 19.37
N GLY A 116 -0.16 20.55 18.60
CA GLY A 116 -0.10 21.98 18.88
C GLY A 116 -1.23 22.58 19.72
N GLY A 117 -2.32 21.88 20.09
CA GLY A 117 -3.26 22.52 21.04
C GLY A 117 -4.70 22.06 21.24
N GLN A 118 -5.22 20.97 20.66
CA GLN A 118 -6.61 20.55 20.97
C GLN A 118 -6.77 19.04 21.14
N LYS A 119 -7.10 18.63 22.37
CA LYS A 119 -7.34 17.24 22.81
C LYS A 119 -8.63 16.61 22.25
N THR A 120 -9.33 17.25 21.31
CA THR A 120 -10.74 16.93 21.01
C THR A 120 -10.98 16.21 19.67
N TYR A 121 -9.95 15.89 18.87
CA TYR A 121 -10.15 15.46 17.47
C TYR A 121 -9.79 14.01 17.13
N ILE A 122 -9.31 13.19 18.07
CA ILE A 122 -8.98 11.76 17.77
C ILE A 122 -10.23 10.97 17.36
N SER A 123 -11.41 11.33 17.86
CA SER A 123 -12.69 10.67 17.49
C SER A 123 -13.07 10.88 16.02
N GLY A 124 -12.70 12.02 15.41
CA GLY A 124 -13.01 12.33 14.01
C GLY A 124 -12.20 11.52 12.99
N TYR A 125 -11.01 11.04 13.38
CA TYR A 125 -10.11 10.30 12.50
C TYR A 125 -10.22 8.77 12.65
N GLY A 126 -11.02 8.27 13.58
CA GLY A 126 -11.15 6.82 13.83
C GLY A 126 -11.58 6.06 12.58
N PHE A 127 -12.60 6.56 11.86
CA PHE A 127 -13.04 5.96 10.60
C PHE A 127 -11.94 5.96 9.52
N LEU A 128 -11.19 7.06 9.41
CA LEU A 128 -10.09 7.19 8.46
C LEU A 128 -8.96 6.18 8.75
N LEU A 129 -8.58 6.03 10.02
CA LEU A 129 -7.55 5.07 10.45
C LEU A 129 -7.94 3.62 10.19
N VAL A 130 -9.22 3.29 10.39
CA VAL A 130 -9.78 1.97 10.07
C VAL A 130 -9.80 1.75 8.56
N ALA A 131 -10.20 2.75 7.77
CA ALA A 131 -10.16 2.65 6.31
C ALA A 131 -8.72 2.44 5.79
N VAL A 132 -7.75 3.20 6.30
CA VAL A 132 -6.32 3.05 5.97
C VAL A 132 -5.83 1.65 6.32
N PHE A 133 -6.22 1.11 7.49
CA PHE A 133 -5.88 -0.25 7.88
C PHE A 133 -6.34 -1.28 6.85
N PHE A 134 -7.62 -1.26 6.47
CA PHE A 134 -8.18 -2.26 5.54
C PHE A 134 -7.62 -2.11 4.12
N VAL A 135 -7.47 -0.88 3.63
CA VAL A 135 -6.90 -0.63 2.30
C VAL A 135 -5.45 -1.13 2.26
N ALA A 136 -4.62 -0.75 3.24
CA ALA A 136 -3.23 -1.22 3.29
C ALA A 136 -3.14 -2.74 3.47
N MET A 137 -4.03 -3.34 4.28
CA MET A 137 -4.09 -4.80 4.48
C MET A 137 -4.36 -5.56 3.17
N LEU A 138 -5.30 -5.07 2.35
CA LEU A 138 -5.63 -5.68 1.07
C LEU A 138 -4.49 -5.54 0.07
N PHE A 139 -3.93 -4.34 -0.09
CA PHE A 139 -2.88 -4.08 -1.07
C PHE A 139 -1.55 -4.77 -0.71
N THR A 140 -1.15 -4.79 0.56
CA THR A 140 0.05 -5.51 1.00
C THR A 140 -0.14 -7.02 0.87
N GLY A 141 -1.33 -7.54 1.16
CA GLY A 141 -1.68 -8.96 0.92
C GLY A 141 -1.62 -9.36 -0.54
N PHE A 142 -2.22 -8.54 -1.41
CA PHE A 142 -2.21 -8.75 -2.84
C PHE A 142 -0.77 -8.70 -3.38
N SER A 143 -0.01 -7.68 -2.99
CA SER A 143 1.40 -7.53 -3.35
C SER A 143 2.23 -8.75 -2.92
N ALA A 144 2.03 -9.22 -1.69
CA ALA A 144 2.68 -10.42 -1.16
C ALA A 144 2.32 -11.68 -1.97
N TYR A 145 1.05 -11.84 -2.36
CA TYR A 145 0.60 -12.97 -3.16
C TYR A 145 1.31 -13.03 -4.52
N PHE A 146 1.52 -11.89 -5.17
CA PHE A 146 2.16 -11.83 -6.48
C PHE A 146 3.68 -11.94 -6.43
N VAL A 147 4.32 -11.44 -5.38
CA VAL A 147 5.78 -11.30 -5.34
C VAL A 147 6.51 -12.40 -4.57
N LEU A 148 5.87 -13.05 -3.60
CA LEU A 148 6.54 -14.04 -2.76
C LEU A 148 6.76 -15.36 -3.51
N PRO A 149 7.96 -15.96 -3.41
CA PRO A 149 8.24 -17.25 -4.03
C PRO A 149 7.56 -18.39 -3.28
N GLU A 150 7.08 -19.40 -4.02
CA GLU A 150 6.53 -20.63 -3.43
C GLU A 150 7.61 -21.45 -2.73
N LYS A 151 7.20 -22.15 -1.65
CA LYS A 151 8.11 -23.00 -0.88
C LYS A 151 8.66 -24.17 -1.71
N ASN A 152 7.87 -24.71 -2.64
CA ASN A 152 8.15 -25.95 -3.37
C ASN A 152 9.00 -25.76 -4.64
N THR A 153 8.99 -24.58 -5.27
CA THR A 153 9.70 -24.35 -6.53
C THR A 153 11.23 -24.46 -6.37
N ILE A 154 11.76 -24.08 -5.21
CA ILE A 154 13.21 -24.16 -4.95
C ILE A 154 13.66 -25.61 -4.81
N SER A 155 12.88 -26.47 -4.14
CA SER A 155 13.22 -27.89 -4.00
C SER A 155 13.16 -28.68 -5.31
N VAL A 156 12.33 -28.26 -6.27
CA VAL A 156 12.24 -28.90 -7.59
C VAL A 156 13.41 -28.47 -8.48
N LEU A 157 13.78 -27.18 -8.46
CA LEU A 157 14.96 -26.69 -9.18
C LEU A 157 16.27 -27.27 -8.65
N GLU A 158 16.36 -27.51 -7.34
CA GLU A 158 17.51 -28.17 -6.73
C GLU A 158 17.61 -29.64 -7.17
N ARG A 159 16.49 -30.38 -7.18
CA ARG A 159 16.44 -31.76 -7.71
C ARG A 159 16.71 -31.88 -9.20
N LEU A 160 16.35 -30.86 -10.00
CA LEU A 160 16.61 -30.86 -11.44
C LEU A 160 18.05 -30.48 -11.78
N LYS A 161 18.76 -29.79 -10.87
CA LYS A 161 20.17 -29.45 -11.02
C LYS A 161 21.10 -30.63 -10.70
N ASP A 162 20.62 -31.59 -9.92
CA ASP A 162 21.32 -32.85 -9.59
C ASP A 162 21.04 -33.99 -10.57
N LYS A 163 20.27 -33.76 -11.63
CA LYS A 163 20.07 -34.75 -12.70
C LYS A 163 21.18 -34.57 -13.75
N PRO A 164 22.07 -35.57 -13.96
CA PRO A 164 23.20 -35.49 -14.89
C PRO A 164 22.76 -35.33 -16.34
#